data_AF-A0A2R8APZ9-F1
#
_entry.id   AF-A0A2R8APZ9-F1
#
_cell.length_a   1.000
_cell.length_b   1.000
_cell.length_c   1.000
_cell.angle_alpha   90.00
_cell.angle_beta   90.00
_cell.angle_gamma   90.00
#
_symmetry.space_group_name_H-M   'P 1'
#
loop_
_entity.id
_entity.type
_entity.pdbx_description
1 polymer ?
#
loop_
_entity_poly.entity_id
_entity_poly.type
_entity_poly.pdbx_seq_one_letter_code
_entity_poly.pdbx_strand_id
1 'polypeptide(L)'
;MKLSDVHAHLSDCRICPTDLPARNALPYLAAFSVLTRIEGVPLLVYDNAGTAFAQCFPKTSMPSSATAHFGSDVAGYNSWRNLILDALLLSAGAQVDTDAWDGLRRVARICRGRAFANRLYHVSSRVPQGTPPRNLTSLIALEIDSSLTGQDSRSFRQGLGAIDALQDEALAQKIGILPPATIGKLPKLTDHLRHFPLPPALAEFWTGARSTDQNALSFVWRIARLACVFTDADNPTPATFFADGRDKHLADLDPQDFGLRRPSRGTYWTYLSRLSCRFRSLGGVGLPKGLTEVERRWSEVKSLALQHAAFSSARVRNLAAVSTPAINEELSPSELAPEWFKGKIATLSGAKRRAFLSACYLIDELRAVSVDELHLFPPEGTGVQRQRKRQQQG
;
A
#
# COMPACT_ATOMS: atom_id res chain seq x y z
N MET A 1 -19.20 -39.92 -10.62
CA MET A 1 -18.64 -40.77 -9.54
C MET A 1 -19.73 -40.97 -8.51
N LYS A 2 -20.01 -42.22 -8.13
CA LYS A 2 -21.07 -42.57 -7.18
C LYS A 2 -20.56 -42.46 -5.74
N LEU A 3 -21.47 -42.43 -4.76
CA LEU A 3 -21.08 -42.43 -3.34
C LEU A 3 -20.43 -43.75 -2.91
N SER A 4 -20.81 -44.87 -3.52
CA SER A 4 -20.14 -46.17 -3.32
C SER A 4 -18.65 -46.10 -3.69
N ASP A 5 -18.31 -45.40 -4.76
CA ASP A 5 -16.92 -45.28 -5.23
C ASP A 5 -16.09 -44.46 -4.24
N VAL A 6 -16.66 -43.37 -3.70
CA VAL A 6 -16.02 -42.54 -2.67
C VAL A 6 -15.81 -43.32 -1.39
N HIS A 7 -16.83 -44.09 -0.97
CA HIS A 7 -16.72 -44.95 0.20
C HIS A 7 -15.59 -45.97 0.01
N ALA A 8 -15.52 -46.64 -1.14
CA ALA A 8 -14.44 -47.58 -1.47
C ALA A 8 -13.07 -46.89 -1.45
N HIS A 9 -12.95 -45.69 -2.05
CA HIS A 9 -11.70 -44.92 -2.01
C HIS A 9 -11.24 -44.58 -0.58
N LEU A 10 -12.17 -44.30 0.33
CA LEU A 10 -11.87 -44.08 1.75
C LEU A 10 -11.44 -45.38 2.45
N SER A 11 -12.16 -46.48 2.21
CA SER A 11 -11.85 -47.80 2.80
C SER A 11 -10.49 -48.32 2.35
N ASP A 12 -10.14 -48.11 1.09
CA ASP A 12 -8.89 -48.57 0.48
C ASP A 12 -7.73 -47.59 0.67
N CYS A 13 -7.90 -46.53 1.48
CA CYS A 13 -6.90 -45.49 1.72
C CYS A 13 -6.39 -44.79 0.45
N ARG A 14 -7.19 -44.73 -0.62
CA ARG A 14 -6.86 -43.99 -1.86
C ARG A 14 -6.96 -42.48 -1.67
N ILE A 15 -7.71 -42.03 -0.67
CA ILE A 15 -7.62 -40.67 -0.13
C ILE A 15 -6.67 -40.72 1.06
N CYS A 16 -5.54 -40.01 0.98
CA CYS A 16 -4.57 -40.06 2.06
C CYS A 16 -5.21 -39.47 3.33
N PRO A 17 -5.10 -40.12 4.50
CA PRO A 17 -5.68 -39.60 5.73
C PRO A 17 -5.20 -38.18 6.05
N THR A 18 -3.97 -37.82 5.70
CA THR A 18 -3.43 -36.46 5.90
C THR A 18 -4.18 -35.38 5.12
N ASP A 19 -4.83 -35.75 4.01
CA ASP A 19 -5.59 -34.83 3.17
C ASP A 19 -7.01 -34.62 3.71
N LEU A 20 -7.45 -35.47 4.64
CA LEU A 20 -8.74 -35.34 5.32
C LEU A 20 -8.64 -34.32 6.46
N PRO A 21 -9.59 -33.39 6.58
CA PRO A 21 -9.70 -32.50 7.74
C PRO A 21 -9.64 -33.20 9.10
N ALA A 22 -10.24 -34.39 9.24
CA ALA A 22 -10.21 -35.16 10.49
C ALA A 22 -8.93 -36.00 10.68
N ARG A 23 -8.03 -36.01 9.69
CA ARG A 23 -6.82 -36.83 9.64
C ARG A 23 -7.04 -38.35 9.80
N ASN A 24 -8.28 -38.79 9.59
CA ASN A 24 -8.73 -40.15 9.80
C ASN A 24 -9.94 -40.41 8.88
N ALA A 25 -9.99 -41.58 8.24
CA ALA A 25 -11.09 -42.00 7.36
C ALA A 25 -12.35 -42.43 8.14
N LEU A 26 -12.23 -42.87 9.39
CA LEU A 26 -13.33 -43.45 10.18
C LEU A 26 -14.56 -42.51 10.31
N PRO A 27 -14.42 -41.20 10.61
CA PRO A 27 -15.58 -40.30 10.67
C PRO A 27 -16.33 -40.21 9.34
N TYR A 28 -15.62 -40.29 8.22
CA TYR A 28 -16.21 -40.24 6.88
C TYR A 28 -16.98 -41.52 6.58
N LEU A 29 -16.38 -42.69 6.84
CA LEU A 29 -17.04 -44.00 6.69
C LEU A 29 -18.30 -44.10 7.57
N ALA A 30 -18.22 -43.61 8.80
CA ALA A 30 -19.39 -43.52 9.69
C ALA A 30 -20.48 -42.61 9.12
N ALA A 31 -20.11 -41.46 8.54
CA ALA A 31 -21.08 -40.54 7.92
C ALA A 31 -21.81 -41.18 6.73
N PHE A 32 -21.11 -41.98 5.90
CA PHE A 32 -21.73 -42.75 4.83
C PHE A 32 -22.65 -43.86 5.37
N SER A 33 -22.30 -44.50 6.48
CA SER A 33 -23.16 -45.47 7.17
C SER A 33 -24.42 -44.84 7.76
N VAL A 34 -24.34 -43.57 8.18
CA VAL A 34 -25.51 -42.80 8.60
C VAL A 34 -26.39 -42.45 7.40
N LEU A 35 -25.80 -42.13 6.25
CA LEU A 35 -26.56 -41.85 5.02
C LEU A 35 -27.42 -43.04 4.58
N THR A 36 -26.87 -44.26 4.61
CA THR A 36 -27.66 -45.46 4.24
C THR A 36 -28.84 -45.71 5.18
N ARG A 37 -28.70 -45.34 6.46
CA ARG A 37 -29.81 -45.42 7.44
C ARG A 37 -30.88 -44.35 7.20
N ILE A 38 -30.47 -43.13 6.86
CA ILE A 38 -31.39 -42.02 6.56
C ILE A 38 -32.22 -42.31 5.32
N GLU A 39 -31.59 -42.81 4.26
CA GLU A 39 -32.24 -43.03 2.97
C GLU A 39 -32.87 -44.42 2.85
N GLY A 40 -32.57 -45.34 3.78
CA GLY A 40 -33.09 -46.70 3.78
C GLY A 40 -32.60 -47.56 2.60
N VAL A 41 -31.54 -47.12 1.91
CA VAL A 41 -31.00 -47.80 0.72
C VAL A 41 -29.46 -47.92 0.79
N PRO A 42 -28.86 -48.98 0.21
CA PRO A 42 -27.41 -49.10 0.10
C PRO A 42 -26.78 -47.98 -0.75
N LEU A 43 -25.51 -47.62 -0.47
CA LEU A 43 -24.79 -46.59 -1.24
C LEU A 43 -24.68 -46.90 -2.74
N LEU A 44 -24.67 -48.18 -3.12
CA LEU A 44 -24.56 -48.63 -4.51
C LEU A 44 -25.74 -48.17 -5.38
N VAL A 45 -26.92 -48.06 -4.77
CA VAL A 45 -28.17 -47.66 -5.45
C VAL A 45 -28.52 -46.19 -5.20
N TYR A 46 -27.71 -45.47 -4.41
CA TYR A 46 -27.91 -44.05 -4.15
C TYR A 46 -27.17 -43.21 -5.20
N ASP A 47 -27.93 -42.61 -6.12
CA ASP A 47 -27.37 -41.93 -7.30
C ASP A 47 -27.13 -40.41 -7.12
N ASN A 48 -27.59 -39.82 -6.01
CA ASN A 48 -27.47 -38.38 -5.77
C ASN A 48 -26.07 -38.00 -5.22
N ALA A 49 -25.05 -37.97 -6.07
CA ALA A 49 -23.70 -37.52 -5.72
C ALA A 49 -23.45 -36.03 -6.06
N GLY A 50 -22.38 -35.45 -5.51
CA GLY A 50 -21.96 -34.08 -5.81
C GLY A 50 -23.01 -33.02 -5.43
N THR A 51 -23.36 -32.12 -6.35
CA THR A 51 -24.35 -31.07 -6.12
C THR A 51 -25.76 -31.61 -5.85
N ALA A 52 -26.11 -32.78 -6.40
CA ALA A 52 -27.39 -33.43 -6.12
C ALA A 52 -27.51 -33.81 -4.63
N PHE A 53 -26.42 -34.31 -4.01
CA PHE A 53 -26.39 -34.55 -2.56
C PHE A 53 -26.64 -33.26 -1.78
N ALA A 54 -25.97 -32.16 -2.16
CA ALA A 54 -26.13 -30.87 -1.49
C ALA A 54 -27.55 -30.27 -1.63
N GLN A 55 -28.29 -30.64 -2.68
CA GLN A 55 -29.69 -30.28 -2.87
C GLN A 55 -30.62 -31.14 -2.01
N CYS A 56 -30.42 -32.46 -1.98
CA CYS A 56 -31.17 -33.38 -1.14
C CYS A 56 -30.99 -33.08 0.36
N PHE A 57 -29.78 -32.65 0.75
CA PHE A 57 -29.44 -32.27 2.12
C PHE A 57 -28.97 -30.81 2.16
N PRO A 58 -29.88 -29.83 2.16
CA PRO A 58 -29.54 -28.42 2.16
C PRO A 58 -29.02 -27.93 3.51
N LYS A 59 -28.04 -27.02 3.47
CA LYS A 59 -27.39 -26.46 4.68
C LYS A 59 -28.34 -25.69 5.61
N THR A 60 -29.35 -25.03 5.04
CA THR A 60 -30.26 -24.11 5.74
C THR A 60 -31.53 -24.78 6.24
N SER A 61 -31.82 -26.01 5.81
CA SER A 61 -33.04 -26.73 6.21
C SER A 61 -32.79 -28.23 6.24
N MET A 62 -33.05 -28.86 7.39
CA MET A 62 -32.90 -30.30 7.54
C MET A 62 -34.10 -31.02 6.88
N PRO A 63 -33.87 -31.95 5.94
CA PRO A 63 -34.94 -32.77 5.36
C PRO A 63 -35.60 -33.65 6.42
N SER A 64 -36.87 -34.00 6.21
CA SER A 64 -37.62 -34.88 7.12
C SER A 64 -36.94 -36.24 7.33
N SER A 65 -36.32 -36.81 6.29
CA SER A 65 -35.54 -38.05 6.38
C SER A 65 -34.37 -37.92 7.37
N ALA A 66 -33.66 -36.80 7.36
CA ALA A 66 -32.56 -36.52 8.28
C ALA A 66 -33.06 -36.14 9.69
N THR A 67 -34.21 -35.46 9.81
CA THR A 67 -34.81 -35.10 11.10
C THR A 67 -35.12 -36.33 11.95
N ALA A 68 -35.51 -37.45 11.34
CA ALA A 68 -35.73 -38.71 12.06
C ALA A 68 -34.45 -39.23 12.76
N HIS A 69 -33.26 -38.85 12.26
CA HIS A 69 -31.97 -39.27 12.81
C HIS A 69 -31.33 -38.23 13.74
N PHE A 70 -31.36 -36.95 13.35
CA PHE A 70 -30.70 -35.88 14.09
C PHE A 70 -31.64 -35.11 15.03
N GLY A 71 -32.94 -35.33 14.97
CA GLY A 71 -33.93 -34.56 15.73
C GLY A 71 -33.81 -33.07 15.44
N SER A 72 -33.61 -32.27 16.49
CA SER A 72 -33.39 -30.82 16.41
C SER A 72 -31.91 -30.41 16.34
N ASP A 73 -30.97 -31.36 16.28
CA ASP A 73 -29.52 -31.07 16.26
C ASP A 73 -29.03 -30.63 14.87
N VAL A 74 -29.23 -29.35 14.56
CA VAL A 74 -28.77 -28.71 13.32
C VAL A 74 -27.24 -28.70 13.21
N ALA A 75 -26.51 -28.67 14.34
CA ALA A 75 -25.06 -28.65 14.34
C ALA A 75 -24.49 -30.03 13.96
N GLY A 76 -25.03 -31.10 14.57
CA GLY A 76 -24.72 -32.49 14.23
C GLY A 76 -25.03 -32.81 12.77
N TYR A 77 -26.21 -32.42 12.28
CA TYR A 77 -26.58 -32.54 10.87
C TYR A 77 -25.58 -31.85 9.93
N ASN A 78 -25.21 -30.59 10.21
CA ASN A 78 -24.26 -29.87 9.37
C ASN A 78 -22.85 -30.46 9.44
N SER A 79 -22.44 -31.01 10.58
CA SER A 79 -21.17 -31.72 10.72
C SER A 79 -21.15 -32.98 9.85
N TRP A 80 -22.18 -33.82 9.94
CA TRP A 80 -22.36 -35.01 9.11
C TRP A 80 -22.38 -34.68 7.61
N ARG A 81 -23.20 -33.70 7.22
CA ARG A 81 -23.30 -33.22 5.83
C ARG A 81 -21.94 -32.80 5.29
N ASN A 82 -21.15 -32.10 6.10
CA ASN A 82 -19.83 -31.64 5.69
C ASN A 82 -18.83 -32.77 5.49
N LEU A 83 -18.88 -33.85 6.28
CA LEU A 83 -18.02 -35.01 6.08
C LEU A 83 -18.26 -35.65 4.72
N ILE A 84 -19.52 -35.87 4.34
CA ILE A 84 -19.87 -36.49 3.04
C ILE A 84 -19.40 -35.59 1.89
N LEU A 85 -19.67 -34.29 1.96
CA LEU A 85 -19.28 -33.35 0.92
C LEU A 85 -17.76 -33.17 0.80
N ASP A 86 -17.01 -33.23 1.91
CA ASP A 86 -15.55 -33.22 1.89
C ASP A 86 -14.99 -34.45 1.17
N ALA A 87 -15.52 -35.64 1.48
CA ALA A 87 -15.09 -36.88 0.83
C ALA A 87 -15.42 -36.90 -0.67
N LEU A 88 -16.61 -36.42 -1.03
CA LEU A 88 -17.03 -36.22 -2.43
C LEU A 88 -16.08 -35.26 -3.15
N LEU A 89 -15.75 -34.11 -2.53
CA LEU A 89 -14.89 -33.09 -3.12
C LEU A 89 -13.48 -33.63 -3.37
N LEU A 90 -12.89 -34.31 -2.38
CA LEU A 90 -11.54 -34.88 -2.48
C LEU A 90 -11.46 -35.98 -3.54
N SER A 91 -12.49 -36.83 -3.62
CA SER A 91 -12.52 -37.93 -4.59
C SER A 91 -12.83 -37.46 -6.01
N ALA A 92 -13.81 -36.57 -6.18
CA ALA A 92 -14.23 -36.09 -7.50
C ALA A 92 -13.26 -35.04 -8.06
N GLY A 93 -12.75 -34.17 -7.18
CA GLY A 93 -12.11 -32.92 -7.57
C GLY A 93 -13.03 -31.98 -8.34
N ALA A 94 -14.34 -32.03 -8.07
CA ALA A 94 -15.36 -31.23 -8.74
C ALA A 94 -16.22 -30.50 -7.71
N GLN A 95 -16.94 -29.46 -8.13
CA GLN A 95 -17.83 -28.71 -7.24
C GLN A 95 -18.94 -29.60 -6.68
N VAL A 96 -19.09 -29.61 -5.36
CA VAL A 96 -20.09 -30.44 -4.64
C VAL A 96 -21.17 -29.60 -3.95
N ASP A 97 -20.88 -28.33 -3.64
CA ASP A 97 -21.86 -27.42 -3.05
C ASP A 97 -22.63 -26.70 -4.17
N THR A 98 -23.93 -26.46 -3.93
CA THR A 98 -24.81 -25.72 -4.85
C THR A 98 -24.38 -24.25 -4.98
N ASP A 99 -24.02 -23.62 -3.87
CA ASP A 99 -23.43 -22.29 -3.83
C ASP A 99 -21.91 -22.38 -4.01
N ALA A 100 -21.40 -21.68 -5.03
CA ALA A 100 -19.96 -21.63 -5.31
C ALA A 100 -19.16 -20.98 -4.17
N TRP A 101 -19.73 -20.06 -3.39
CA TRP A 101 -19.06 -19.51 -2.22
C TRP A 101 -18.89 -20.53 -1.10
N ASP A 102 -19.88 -21.39 -0.89
CA ASP A 102 -19.77 -22.49 0.07
C ASP A 102 -18.74 -23.54 -0.40
N GLY A 103 -18.70 -23.84 -1.70
CA GLY A 103 -17.67 -24.69 -2.29
C GLY A 103 -16.26 -24.12 -2.08
N LEU A 104 -16.06 -22.82 -2.32
CA LEU A 104 -14.76 -22.17 -2.10
C LEU A 104 -14.35 -22.19 -0.62
N ARG A 105 -15.30 -21.94 0.31
CA ARG A 105 -15.03 -22.04 1.75
C ARG A 105 -14.68 -23.46 2.17
N ARG A 106 -15.28 -24.49 1.55
CA ARG A 106 -14.96 -25.90 1.79
C ARG A 106 -13.52 -26.20 1.39
N VAL A 107 -13.12 -25.80 0.17
CA VAL A 107 -11.74 -25.92 -0.32
C VAL A 107 -10.77 -25.23 0.64
N ALA A 108 -11.06 -23.97 0.99
CA ALA A 108 -10.23 -23.20 1.90
C ALA A 108 -10.07 -23.86 3.27
N ARG A 109 -11.13 -24.47 3.80
CA ARG A 109 -11.09 -25.19 5.09
C ARG A 109 -10.25 -26.45 5.01
N ILE A 110 -10.33 -27.20 3.91
CA ILE A 110 -9.55 -28.42 3.70
C ILE A 110 -8.07 -28.08 3.56
N CYS A 111 -7.73 -27.13 2.68
CA CYS A 111 -6.34 -26.78 2.39
C CYS A 111 -5.64 -26.01 3.52
N ARG A 112 -6.36 -25.07 4.18
CA ARG A 112 -5.75 -24.05 5.07
C ARG A 112 -6.42 -23.93 6.44
N GLY A 113 -7.45 -24.74 6.72
CA GLY A 113 -8.15 -24.77 8.00
C GLY A 113 -9.28 -23.75 8.17
N ARG A 114 -10.05 -23.90 9.26
CA ARG A 114 -11.29 -23.13 9.51
C ARG A 114 -11.07 -21.63 9.66
N ALA A 115 -10.03 -21.22 10.38
CA ALA A 115 -9.72 -19.82 10.59
C ALA A 115 -9.41 -19.08 9.28
N PHE A 116 -8.78 -19.76 8.31
CA PHE A 116 -8.52 -19.22 6.99
C PHE A 116 -9.82 -19.10 6.18
N ALA A 117 -10.62 -20.16 6.14
CA ALA A 117 -11.90 -20.18 5.42
C ALA A 117 -12.87 -19.07 5.87
N ASN A 118 -12.89 -18.72 7.16
CA ASN A 118 -13.75 -17.66 7.70
C ASN A 118 -13.48 -16.28 7.06
N ARG A 119 -12.27 -16.02 6.55
CA ARG A 119 -11.95 -14.74 5.86
C ARG A 119 -12.77 -14.53 4.60
N LEU A 120 -13.16 -15.62 3.93
CA LEU A 120 -13.93 -15.59 2.70
C LEU A 120 -15.38 -15.13 2.91
N TYR A 121 -15.92 -15.29 4.12
CA TYR A 121 -17.25 -14.78 4.46
C TYR A 121 -17.35 -13.28 4.14
N HIS A 122 -16.32 -12.52 4.49
CA HIS A 122 -16.30 -11.08 4.29
C HIS A 122 -16.33 -10.65 2.82
N VAL A 123 -15.87 -11.49 1.90
CA VAL A 123 -15.99 -11.24 0.46
C VAL A 123 -17.38 -11.63 -0.02
N SER A 124 -17.79 -12.87 0.25
CA SER A 124 -19.07 -13.41 -0.21
C SER A 124 -20.29 -12.63 0.27
N SER A 125 -20.21 -11.97 1.44
CA SER A 125 -21.32 -11.18 1.98
C SER A 125 -21.41 -9.76 1.39
N ARG A 126 -20.48 -9.37 0.52
CA ARG A 126 -20.36 -8.01 -0.04
C ARG A 126 -20.37 -7.97 -1.56
N VAL A 127 -20.14 -9.11 -2.22
CA VAL A 127 -20.29 -9.20 -3.68
C VAL A 127 -21.77 -9.12 -4.07
N PRO A 128 -22.10 -8.56 -5.26
CA PRO A 128 -23.46 -8.55 -5.75
C PRO A 128 -24.07 -9.96 -5.80
N GLN A 129 -25.36 -10.07 -5.51
CA GLN A 129 -26.07 -11.34 -5.52
C GLN A 129 -25.90 -12.05 -6.86
N GLY A 130 -25.62 -13.36 -6.82
CA GLY A 130 -25.38 -14.16 -8.02
C GLY A 130 -23.97 -14.04 -8.62
N THR A 131 -23.06 -13.28 -8.01
CA THR A 131 -21.65 -13.22 -8.43
C THR A 131 -20.89 -14.42 -7.86
N PRO A 132 -20.54 -15.46 -8.65
CA PRO A 132 -19.72 -16.56 -8.15
C PRO A 132 -18.26 -16.10 -7.96
N PRO A 133 -17.47 -16.81 -7.14
CA PRO A 133 -16.07 -16.42 -6.90
C PRO A 133 -15.25 -16.32 -8.18
N ARG A 134 -15.45 -17.22 -9.15
CA ARG A 134 -14.76 -17.20 -10.46
C ARG A 134 -14.97 -15.92 -11.29
N ASN A 135 -16.05 -15.18 -11.03
CA ASN A 135 -16.36 -13.94 -11.73
C ASN A 135 -15.84 -12.71 -10.99
N LEU A 136 -15.22 -12.87 -9.81
CA LEU A 136 -14.68 -11.75 -9.06
C LEU A 136 -13.41 -11.22 -9.72
N THR A 137 -13.47 -10.00 -10.25
CA THR A 137 -12.34 -9.31 -10.88
C THR A 137 -11.74 -8.26 -9.94
N SER A 138 -10.54 -7.77 -10.28
CA SER A 138 -9.92 -6.64 -9.58
C SER A 138 -10.78 -5.37 -9.62
N LEU A 139 -11.50 -5.14 -10.72
CA LEU A 139 -12.42 -4.00 -10.87
C LEU A 139 -13.63 -4.10 -9.92
N ILE A 140 -14.28 -5.27 -9.87
CA ILE A 140 -15.41 -5.50 -8.93
C ILE A 140 -14.92 -5.38 -7.49
N ALA A 141 -13.74 -5.93 -7.18
CA ALA A 141 -13.15 -5.81 -5.85
C ALA A 141 -12.83 -4.36 -5.46
N LEU A 142 -12.36 -3.55 -6.42
CA LEU A 142 -12.07 -2.13 -6.20
C LEU A 142 -13.36 -1.33 -5.96
N GLU A 143 -14.42 -1.58 -6.73
CA GLU A 143 -15.72 -0.95 -6.56
C GLU A 143 -16.30 -1.26 -5.17
N ILE A 144 -16.35 -2.54 -4.78
CA ILE A 144 -16.83 -2.95 -3.46
C ILE A 144 -15.99 -2.27 -2.38
N ASP A 145 -14.66 -2.41 -2.44
CA ASP A 145 -13.79 -1.86 -1.41
C ASP A 145 -13.92 -0.34 -1.30
N SER A 146 -14.18 0.38 -2.40
CA SER A 146 -14.38 1.84 -2.42
C SER A 146 -15.51 2.29 -1.49
N SER A 147 -16.58 1.49 -1.40
CA SER A 147 -17.75 1.71 -0.54
C SER A 147 -17.53 1.34 0.94
N LEU A 148 -16.47 0.58 1.24
CA LEU A 148 -16.18 0.10 2.59
C LEU A 148 -15.23 1.03 3.34
N THR A 149 -15.40 1.09 4.66
CA THR A 149 -14.51 1.83 5.57
C THR A 149 -14.07 0.96 6.75
N GLY A 150 -13.05 1.43 7.49
CA GLY A 150 -12.66 0.85 8.77
C GLY A 150 -12.40 -0.66 8.76
N GLN A 151 -13.06 -1.38 9.67
CA GLN A 151 -12.89 -2.83 9.82
C GLN A 151 -13.40 -3.60 8.61
N ASP A 152 -14.49 -3.15 7.96
CA ASP A 152 -15.08 -3.85 6.83
C ASP A 152 -14.15 -3.89 5.63
N SER A 153 -13.51 -2.77 5.29
CA SER A 153 -12.51 -2.73 4.22
C SER A 153 -11.30 -3.62 4.56
N ARG A 154 -10.82 -3.60 5.81
CA ARG A 154 -9.70 -4.47 6.23
C ARG A 154 -10.04 -5.95 6.10
N SER A 155 -11.18 -6.37 6.63
CA SER A 155 -11.63 -7.77 6.56
C SER A 155 -11.91 -8.21 5.12
N PHE A 156 -12.50 -7.34 4.29
CA PHE A 156 -12.73 -7.60 2.87
C PHE A 156 -11.41 -7.84 2.13
N ARG A 157 -10.43 -6.94 2.28
CA ARG A 157 -9.09 -7.08 1.67
C ARG A 157 -8.34 -8.34 2.13
N GLN A 158 -8.47 -8.71 3.41
CA GLN A 158 -7.92 -9.98 3.91
C GLN A 158 -8.57 -11.18 3.25
N GLY A 159 -9.89 -11.12 3.00
CA GLY A 159 -10.62 -12.14 2.26
C GLY A 159 -10.17 -12.24 0.81
N LEU A 160 -9.94 -11.13 0.11
CA LEU A 160 -9.37 -11.13 -1.25
C LEU A 160 -7.99 -11.78 -1.28
N GLY A 161 -7.12 -11.45 -0.31
CA GLY A 161 -5.83 -12.10 -0.17
C GLY A 161 -5.93 -13.60 0.12
N ALA A 162 -7.01 -14.05 0.77
CA ALA A 162 -7.28 -15.47 0.95
C ALA A 162 -7.70 -16.16 -0.36
N ILE A 163 -8.44 -15.48 -1.23
CA ILE A 163 -8.77 -15.98 -2.58
C ILE A 163 -7.50 -16.13 -3.40
N ASP A 164 -6.64 -15.09 -3.43
CA ASP A 164 -5.37 -15.13 -4.16
C ASP A 164 -4.46 -16.25 -3.65
N ALA A 165 -4.37 -16.46 -2.34
CA ALA A 165 -3.56 -17.53 -1.76
C ALA A 165 -4.07 -18.95 -2.09
N LEU A 166 -5.35 -19.10 -2.45
CA LEU A 166 -5.89 -20.38 -2.91
C LEU A 166 -5.53 -20.69 -4.36
N GLN A 167 -5.04 -19.72 -5.14
CA GLN A 167 -4.56 -19.97 -6.51
C GLN A 167 -3.40 -20.97 -6.55
N ASP A 168 -2.63 -21.08 -5.46
CA ASP A 168 -1.52 -22.04 -5.34
C ASP A 168 -1.99 -23.44 -4.88
N GLU A 169 -3.28 -23.62 -4.58
CA GLU A 169 -3.82 -24.90 -4.09
C GLU A 169 -4.29 -25.78 -5.24
N ALA A 170 -3.68 -26.96 -5.39
CA ALA A 170 -4.04 -27.93 -6.45
C ALA A 170 -5.53 -28.30 -6.45
N LEU A 171 -6.14 -28.44 -5.26
CA LEU A 171 -7.57 -28.74 -5.14
C LEU A 171 -8.43 -27.59 -5.69
N ALA A 172 -8.07 -26.34 -5.39
CA ALA A 172 -8.81 -25.16 -5.83
C ALA A 172 -8.71 -24.97 -7.35
N GLN A 173 -7.52 -25.20 -7.92
CA GLN A 173 -7.30 -25.20 -9.37
C GLN A 173 -8.12 -26.27 -10.07
N LYS A 174 -8.09 -27.51 -9.55
CA LYS A 174 -8.82 -28.66 -10.14
C LYS A 174 -10.33 -28.42 -10.22
N ILE A 175 -10.92 -27.79 -9.20
CA ILE A 175 -12.36 -27.50 -9.15
C ILE A 175 -12.75 -26.33 -10.09
N GLY A 176 -11.81 -25.44 -10.42
CA GLY A 176 -12.06 -24.30 -11.31
C GLY A 176 -12.98 -23.23 -10.74
N ILE A 177 -13.03 -23.08 -9.41
CA ILE A 177 -13.94 -22.16 -8.72
C ILE A 177 -13.36 -20.75 -8.49
N LEU A 178 -12.05 -20.62 -8.64
CA LEU A 178 -11.32 -19.37 -8.42
C LEU A 178 -11.44 -18.42 -9.63
N PRO A 179 -11.21 -17.11 -9.43
CA PRO A 179 -11.02 -16.18 -10.53
C PRO A 179 -9.91 -16.64 -11.50
N PRO A 180 -10.00 -16.31 -12.80
CA PRO A 180 -8.98 -16.69 -13.78
C PRO A 180 -7.63 -16.00 -13.57
N ALA A 181 -7.60 -14.91 -12.80
CA ALA A 181 -6.38 -14.18 -12.44
C ALA A 181 -6.42 -13.78 -10.97
N THR A 182 -5.25 -13.52 -10.37
CA THR A 182 -5.18 -12.95 -9.03
C THR A 182 -5.83 -11.57 -9.02
N ILE A 183 -6.56 -11.28 -7.94
CA ILE A 183 -7.22 -9.98 -7.71
C ILE A 183 -6.16 -8.93 -7.41
N GLY A 184 -5.14 -9.32 -6.64
CA GLY A 184 -3.99 -8.48 -6.31
C GLY A 184 -4.27 -7.51 -5.17
N LYS A 185 -3.25 -6.68 -4.88
CA LYS A 185 -3.33 -5.69 -3.81
C LYS A 185 -4.17 -4.50 -4.26
N LEU A 186 -5.29 -4.28 -3.58
CA LEU A 186 -6.08 -3.07 -3.77
C LEU A 186 -5.30 -1.81 -3.32
N PRO A 187 -5.50 -0.65 -3.98
CA PRO A 187 -4.91 0.64 -3.59
C PRO A 187 -5.07 0.91 -2.11
N LYS A 188 -4.05 1.41 -1.39
CA LYS A 188 -4.17 1.64 0.07
C LYS A 188 -5.23 2.71 0.35
N LEU A 189 -5.78 2.75 1.56
CA LEU A 189 -6.61 3.90 2.01
C LEU A 189 -5.83 5.21 2.01
N THR A 190 -4.51 5.13 2.21
CA THR A 190 -3.61 6.29 2.07
C THR A 190 -3.31 6.64 0.62
N ASP A 191 -3.75 5.81 -0.35
CA ASP A 191 -3.59 6.11 -1.76
C ASP A 191 -4.52 7.25 -2.13
N HIS A 192 -3.91 8.42 -2.35
CA HIS A 192 -4.64 9.66 -2.59
C HIS A 192 -5.55 9.55 -3.81
N LEU A 193 -5.17 8.74 -4.80
CA LEU A 193 -5.92 8.54 -6.03
C LEU A 193 -7.27 7.85 -5.83
N ARG A 194 -7.44 7.09 -4.73
CA ARG A 194 -8.71 6.41 -4.43
C ARG A 194 -9.84 7.41 -4.15
N HIS A 195 -9.52 8.48 -3.42
CA HIS A 195 -10.52 9.47 -3.01
C HIS A 195 -10.49 10.73 -3.88
N PHE A 196 -9.35 10.99 -4.52
CA PHE A 196 -9.12 12.16 -5.36
C PHE A 196 -8.46 11.67 -6.66
N PRO A 197 -9.25 11.09 -7.59
CA PRO A 197 -8.72 10.63 -8.86
C PRO A 197 -8.11 11.80 -9.64
N LEU A 198 -7.03 11.54 -10.36
CA LEU A 198 -6.42 12.55 -11.22
C LEU A 198 -7.30 12.77 -12.46
N PRO A 199 -7.44 14.03 -12.91
CA PRO A 199 -8.11 14.32 -14.16
C PRO A 199 -7.24 13.82 -15.33
N PRO A 200 -7.83 13.56 -16.51
CA PRO A 200 -7.18 12.84 -17.60
C PRO A 200 -5.78 13.34 -17.96
N ALA A 201 -5.58 14.66 -18.06
CA ALA A 201 -4.28 15.23 -18.43
C ALA A 201 -3.19 14.99 -17.37
N LEU A 202 -3.55 14.99 -16.08
CA LEU A 202 -2.60 14.66 -15.01
C LEU A 202 -2.39 13.15 -14.88
N ALA A 203 -3.40 12.33 -15.17
CA ALA A 203 -3.29 10.87 -15.16
C ALA A 203 -2.35 10.37 -16.26
N GLU A 204 -2.38 10.99 -17.45
CA GLU A 204 -1.44 10.71 -18.54
C GLU A 204 0.01 10.99 -18.11
N PHE A 205 0.26 12.19 -17.55
CA PHE A 205 1.57 12.51 -16.99
C PHE A 205 1.99 11.53 -15.90
N TRP A 206 1.08 11.18 -14.99
CA TRP A 206 1.35 10.30 -13.86
C TRP A 206 1.82 8.92 -14.30
N THR A 207 1.24 8.38 -15.38
CA THR A 207 1.56 7.05 -15.91
C THR A 207 3.00 6.96 -16.42
N GLY A 208 3.51 8.04 -17.03
CA GLY A 208 4.90 8.14 -17.50
C GLY A 208 5.90 8.66 -16.48
N ALA A 209 5.46 9.03 -15.27
CA ALA A 209 6.29 9.69 -14.27
C ALA A 209 7.04 8.71 -13.36
N ARG A 210 8.12 9.19 -12.71
CA ARG A 210 8.85 8.43 -11.70
C ARG A 210 7.99 8.26 -10.44
N SER A 211 8.22 7.19 -9.66
CA SER A 211 7.48 6.93 -8.42
C SER A 211 7.47 8.11 -7.42
N THR A 212 8.55 8.90 -7.37
CA THR A 212 8.65 10.09 -6.54
C THR A 212 7.78 11.25 -7.01
N ASP A 213 7.53 11.35 -8.31
CA ASP A 213 6.69 12.38 -8.92
C ASP A 213 5.21 11.95 -8.87
N GLN A 214 4.95 10.65 -9.07
CA GLN A 214 3.63 10.04 -8.90
C GLN A 214 3.09 10.30 -7.49
N ASN A 215 3.87 9.96 -6.46
CA ASN A 215 3.46 10.18 -5.07
C ASN A 215 3.26 11.67 -4.75
N ALA A 216 4.14 12.54 -5.26
CA ALA A 216 4.02 13.98 -5.07
C ALA A 216 2.75 14.52 -5.73
N LEU A 217 2.48 14.14 -6.98
CA LEU A 217 1.32 14.58 -7.74
C LEU A 217 0.01 14.12 -7.10
N SER A 218 -0.10 12.83 -6.78
CA SER A 218 -1.30 12.29 -6.12
C SER A 218 -1.58 12.99 -4.79
N PHE A 219 -0.55 13.28 -4.00
CA PHE A 219 -0.73 13.99 -2.73
C PHE A 219 -1.10 15.46 -2.92
N VAL A 220 -0.36 16.20 -3.74
CA VAL A 220 -0.61 17.62 -3.99
C VAL A 220 -2.00 17.82 -4.60
N TRP A 221 -2.41 16.95 -5.54
CA TRP A 221 -3.76 16.97 -6.09
C TRP A 221 -4.85 16.83 -5.03
N ARG A 222 -4.71 15.85 -4.13
CA ARG A 222 -5.62 15.68 -2.99
C ARG A 222 -5.72 16.94 -2.14
N ILE A 223 -4.58 17.54 -1.76
CA ILE A 223 -4.57 18.77 -0.95
C ILE A 223 -5.25 19.92 -1.70
N ALA A 224 -4.92 20.08 -2.99
CA ALA A 224 -5.50 21.11 -3.82
C ALA A 224 -7.03 20.97 -3.97
N ARG A 225 -7.54 19.73 -4.07
CA ARG A 225 -8.98 19.43 -4.09
C ARG A 225 -9.65 19.69 -2.74
N LEU A 226 -9.02 19.31 -1.64
CA LEU A 226 -9.53 19.57 -0.27
C LEU A 226 -9.57 21.07 0.05
N ALA A 227 -8.62 21.83 -0.47
CA ALA A 227 -8.53 23.28 -0.32
C ALA A 227 -9.36 24.06 -1.37
N CYS A 228 -10.12 23.37 -2.22
CA CYS A 228 -10.91 23.96 -3.31
C CYS A 228 -10.09 24.83 -4.29
N VAL A 229 -8.79 24.55 -4.45
CA VAL A 229 -7.94 25.16 -5.50
C VAL A 229 -8.32 24.61 -6.86
N PHE A 230 -8.82 23.37 -6.90
CA PHE A 230 -9.44 22.74 -8.06
C PHE A 230 -10.79 22.12 -7.69
N THR A 231 -11.68 22.07 -8.67
CA THR A 231 -13.00 21.44 -8.65
C THR A 231 -12.96 20.07 -9.35
N ASP A 232 -14.08 19.35 -9.36
CA ASP A 232 -14.22 18.08 -10.11
C ASP A 232 -14.19 18.25 -11.63
N ALA A 233 -14.56 19.43 -12.14
CA ALA A 233 -14.59 19.70 -13.57
C ALA A 233 -13.21 20.10 -14.13
N ASP A 234 -12.26 20.45 -13.25
CA ASP A 234 -10.95 20.94 -13.68
C ASP A 234 -10.07 19.83 -14.25
N ASN A 235 -9.50 20.07 -15.43
CA ASN A 235 -8.54 19.18 -16.09
C ASN A 235 -7.21 19.91 -16.38
N PRO A 236 -6.47 20.36 -15.35
CA PRO A 236 -5.20 21.05 -15.55
C PRO A 236 -4.18 20.11 -16.21
N THR A 237 -3.38 20.66 -17.11
CA THR A 237 -2.19 20.00 -17.62
C THR A 237 -1.01 20.32 -16.70
N PRO A 238 0.14 19.61 -16.80
CA PRO A 238 1.37 20.05 -16.16
C PRO A 238 1.71 21.53 -16.45
N ALA A 239 1.37 22.04 -17.64
CA ALA A 239 1.64 23.42 -18.01
C ALA A 239 0.79 24.45 -17.25
N THR A 240 -0.47 24.10 -16.96
CA THR A 240 -1.45 25.01 -16.35
C THR A 240 -1.67 24.78 -14.85
N PHE A 241 -1.09 23.73 -14.28
CA PHE A 241 -1.31 23.35 -12.87
C PHE A 241 -1.01 24.47 -11.87
N PHE A 242 0.08 25.22 -12.08
CA PHE A 242 0.48 26.33 -11.22
C PHE A 242 0.06 27.71 -11.78
N ALA A 243 -0.69 27.75 -12.88
CA ALA A 243 -1.12 29.01 -13.49
C ALA A 243 -2.22 29.70 -12.66
N ASP A 244 -2.58 30.92 -13.06
CA ASP A 244 -3.72 31.68 -12.51
C ASP A 244 -3.62 31.96 -11.01
N GLY A 245 -2.40 32.14 -10.48
CA GLY A 245 -2.15 32.40 -9.05
C GLY A 245 -2.30 31.17 -8.14
N ARG A 246 -2.57 29.99 -8.71
CA ARG A 246 -2.65 28.73 -7.95
C ARG A 246 -1.34 28.37 -7.28
N ASP A 247 -0.22 28.82 -7.83
CA ASP A 247 1.12 28.66 -7.24
C ASP A 247 1.23 29.23 -5.81
N LYS A 248 0.73 30.45 -5.59
CA LYS A 248 0.69 31.07 -4.27
C LYS A 248 -0.30 30.36 -3.35
N HIS A 249 -1.51 30.10 -3.84
CA HIS A 249 -2.52 29.40 -3.05
C HIS A 249 -2.03 28.04 -2.58
N LEU A 250 -1.42 27.24 -3.45
CA LEU A 250 -0.88 25.93 -3.09
C LEU A 250 0.28 26.02 -2.10
N ALA A 251 1.13 27.04 -2.22
CA ALA A 251 2.28 27.29 -1.33
C ALA A 251 1.85 27.56 0.12
N ASP A 252 0.72 28.24 0.29
CA ASP A 252 0.23 28.69 1.61
C ASP A 252 -0.50 27.59 2.40
N LEU A 253 -0.84 26.45 1.78
CA LEU A 253 -1.57 25.36 2.43
C LEU A 253 -0.73 24.59 3.45
N ASP A 254 -1.32 24.25 4.59
CA ASP A 254 -0.81 23.24 5.53
C ASP A 254 -1.67 21.97 5.46
N PRO A 255 -1.11 20.79 5.14
CA PRO A 255 -1.85 19.53 5.19
C PRO A 255 -2.58 19.25 6.51
N GLN A 256 -2.09 19.77 7.64
CA GLN A 256 -2.71 19.56 8.94
C GLN A 256 -4.09 20.22 9.07
N ASP A 257 -4.31 21.33 8.36
CA ASP A 257 -5.61 22.03 8.32
C ASP A 257 -6.71 21.15 7.71
N PHE A 258 -6.32 20.12 6.95
CA PHE A 258 -7.20 19.14 6.32
C PHE A 258 -7.23 17.79 7.06
N GLY A 259 -6.80 17.76 8.33
CA GLY A 259 -6.80 16.55 9.18
C GLY A 259 -5.72 15.54 8.82
N LEU A 260 -4.71 15.90 8.01
CA LEU A 260 -3.64 15.00 7.60
C LEU A 260 -2.42 15.15 8.50
N ARG A 261 -2.18 14.13 9.33
CA ARG A 261 -0.99 14.07 10.21
C ARG A 261 0.32 13.87 9.44
N ARG A 262 0.25 13.32 8.23
CA ARG A 262 1.39 13.09 7.32
C ARG A 262 0.94 13.18 5.87
N PRO A 263 1.83 13.61 4.95
CA PRO A 263 3.14 14.25 5.16
C PRO A 263 3.07 15.61 5.90
N SER A 264 4.19 16.04 6.50
CA SER A 264 4.31 17.33 7.20
C SER A 264 4.37 18.51 6.20
N ARG A 265 4.16 19.74 6.67
CA ARG A 265 4.29 20.97 5.84
C ARG A 265 5.60 21.03 5.05
N GLY A 266 6.74 20.73 5.68
CA GLY A 266 8.03 20.69 4.98
C GLY A 266 8.13 19.60 3.90
N THR A 267 7.47 18.45 4.11
CA THR A 267 7.41 17.39 3.10
C THR A 267 6.46 17.77 1.96
N TYR A 268 5.34 18.41 2.27
CA TYR A 268 4.43 18.98 1.28
C TYR A 268 5.13 20.03 0.41
N TRP A 269 5.89 20.94 1.02
CA TRP A 269 6.72 21.91 0.29
C TRP A 269 7.74 21.22 -0.63
N THR A 270 8.35 20.13 -0.18
CA THR A 270 9.27 19.31 -1.00
C THR A 270 8.53 18.73 -2.22
N TYR A 271 7.29 18.28 -2.05
CA TYR A 271 6.47 17.77 -3.16
C TYR A 271 6.10 18.88 -4.15
N LEU A 272 5.60 20.02 -3.66
CA LEU A 272 5.29 21.17 -4.52
C LEU A 272 6.51 21.66 -5.29
N SER A 273 7.66 21.79 -4.63
CA SER A 273 8.93 22.22 -5.25
C SER A 273 9.39 21.25 -6.33
N ARG A 274 9.25 19.94 -6.09
CA ARG A 274 9.57 18.89 -7.06
C ARG A 274 8.66 18.99 -8.30
N LEU A 275 7.35 19.06 -8.09
CA LEU A 275 6.39 19.18 -9.20
C LEU A 275 6.59 20.49 -9.97
N SER A 276 6.82 21.59 -9.27
CA SER A 276 7.12 22.91 -9.84
C SER A 276 8.35 22.90 -10.74
N CYS A 277 9.42 22.22 -10.34
CA CYS A 277 10.61 22.04 -11.18
C CYS A 277 10.28 21.18 -12.41
N ARG A 278 9.57 20.06 -12.20
CA ARG A 278 9.21 19.13 -13.26
C ARG A 278 8.28 19.74 -14.30
N PHE A 279 7.25 20.45 -13.87
CA PHE A 279 6.26 21.07 -14.76
C PHE A 279 6.85 22.23 -15.55
N ARG A 280 7.79 23.00 -14.96
CA ARG A 280 8.59 23.97 -15.72
C ARG A 280 9.43 23.33 -16.82
N SER A 281 10.04 22.18 -16.56
CA SER A 281 10.79 21.46 -17.61
C SER A 281 9.92 20.99 -18.78
N LEU A 282 8.60 21.00 -18.61
CA LEU A 282 7.60 20.66 -19.64
C LEU A 282 6.90 21.91 -20.23
N GLY A 283 7.46 23.11 -20.01
CA GLY A 283 6.92 24.37 -20.53
C GLY A 283 5.86 25.04 -19.66
N GLY A 284 5.63 24.56 -18.44
CA GLY A 284 4.66 25.13 -17.50
C GLY A 284 5.18 26.28 -16.63
N VAL A 285 4.24 26.90 -15.92
CA VAL A 285 4.56 27.76 -14.77
C VAL A 285 4.82 26.87 -13.54
N GLY A 286 5.63 27.33 -12.59
CA GLY A 286 5.83 26.66 -11.30
C GLY A 286 5.78 27.66 -10.16
N LEU A 287 5.91 27.20 -8.91
CA LEU A 287 6.03 28.04 -7.71
C LEU A 287 6.88 29.31 -7.95
N PRO A 288 6.52 30.46 -7.37
CA PRO A 288 7.28 31.69 -7.55
C PRO A 288 8.75 31.40 -7.26
N LYS A 289 9.64 31.64 -8.22
CA LYS A 289 11.09 31.56 -8.01
C LYS A 289 11.53 32.86 -7.32
N GLY A 290 10.89 33.20 -6.21
CA GLY A 290 11.38 34.26 -5.33
C GLY A 290 12.32 33.61 -4.34
N LEU A 291 13.54 33.27 -4.75
CA LEU A 291 14.59 33.25 -3.75
C LEU A 291 14.58 34.67 -3.18
N THR A 292 14.43 34.83 -1.87
CA THR A 292 14.64 36.14 -1.24
C THR A 292 16.02 36.66 -1.65
N GLU A 293 16.26 37.97 -1.57
CA GLU A 293 17.58 38.52 -1.89
C GLU A 293 18.69 37.75 -1.15
N VAL A 294 18.46 37.44 0.11
CA VAL A 294 19.32 36.63 0.97
C VAL A 294 19.57 35.24 0.39
N GLU A 295 18.53 34.52 -0.01
CA GLU A 295 18.65 33.20 -0.62
C GLU A 295 19.39 33.23 -1.97
N ARG A 296 19.18 34.30 -2.76
CA ARG A 296 19.90 34.52 -4.02
C ARG A 296 21.40 34.68 -3.76
N ARG A 297 21.80 35.51 -2.79
CA ARG A 297 23.20 35.68 -2.41
C ARG A 297 23.85 34.39 -1.92
N TRP A 298 23.15 33.58 -1.14
CA TRP A 298 23.65 32.25 -0.74
C TRP A 298 23.78 31.28 -1.93
N SER A 299 22.89 31.39 -2.91
CA SER A 299 22.96 30.60 -4.15
C SER A 299 24.15 30.99 -5.02
N GLU A 300 24.48 32.29 -5.08
CA GLU A 300 25.68 32.82 -5.75
C GLU A 300 26.95 32.24 -5.13
N VAL A 301 27.09 32.31 -3.80
CA VAL A 301 28.23 31.72 -3.06
C VAL A 301 28.37 30.22 -3.35
N LYS A 302 27.24 29.49 -3.37
CA LYS A 302 27.26 28.06 -3.67
C LYS A 302 27.65 27.77 -5.12
N SER A 303 27.21 28.58 -6.06
CA SER A 303 27.53 28.43 -7.48
C SER A 303 29.01 28.70 -7.72
N LEU A 304 29.56 29.75 -7.13
CA LEU A 304 30.98 30.07 -7.15
C LEU A 304 31.82 28.91 -6.58
N ALA A 305 31.37 28.33 -5.46
CA ALA A 305 32.04 27.17 -4.86
C ALA A 305 32.02 25.91 -5.74
N LEU A 306 30.96 25.71 -6.54
CA LEU A 306 30.87 24.57 -7.47
C LEU A 306 31.74 24.75 -8.72
N GLN A 307 32.03 26.00 -9.12
CA GLN A 307 32.87 26.31 -10.27
C GLN A 307 34.36 26.11 -9.99
N HIS A 308 34.76 26.16 -8.72
CA HIS A 308 36.16 26.09 -8.33
C HIS A 308 36.62 24.63 -8.12
N ALA A 309 37.58 24.18 -8.93
CA ALA A 309 38.01 22.77 -9.01
C ALA A 309 38.53 22.17 -7.69
N ALA A 310 38.96 23.01 -6.74
CA ALA A 310 39.43 22.57 -5.42
C ALA A 310 38.32 22.06 -4.48
N PHE A 311 37.04 22.26 -4.81
CA PHE A 311 35.92 21.89 -3.93
C PHE A 311 35.04 20.80 -4.55
N SER A 312 34.89 19.69 -3.83
CA SER A 312 33.96 18.64 -4.24
C SER A 312 32.50 19.03 -3.94
N SER A 313 31.56 18.52 -4.73
CA SER A 313 30.12 18.77 -4.52
C SER A 313 29.63 18.27 -3.15
N ALA A 314 30.29 17.27 -2.55
CA ALA A 314 30.01 16.84 -1.19
C ALA A 314 30.42 17.90 -0.16
N ARG A 315 31.56 18.56 -0.37
CA ARG A 315 32.05 19.64 0.48
C ARG A 315 31.19 20.89 0.37
N VAL A 316 30.80 21.27 -0.86
CA VAL A 316 29.92 22.44 -1.10
C VAL A 316 28.55 22.26 -0.45
N ARG A 317 28.03 21.02 -0.38
CA ARG A 317 26.78 20.73 0.36
C ARG A 317 26.84 21.13 1.83
N ASN A 318 28.02 21.17 2.45
CA ASN A 318 28.17 21.59 3.86
C ASN A 318 27.85 23.08 4.05
N LEU A 319 27.89 23.93 3.01
CA LEU A 319 27.47 25.34 3.12
C LEU A 319 26.06 25.48 3.69
N ALA A 320 25.18 24.50 3.48
CA ALA A 320 23.84 24.47 4.07
C ALA A 320 23.83 24.57 5.60
N ALA A 321 24.90 24.11 6.28
CA ALA A 321 25.01 24.21 7.72
C ALA A 321 25.07 25.67 8.21
N VAL A 322 25.60 26.58 7.39
CA VAL A 322 25.64 28.03 7.67
C VAL A 322 24.51 28.76 6.96
N SER A 323 24.24 28.45 5.68
CA SER A 323 23.26 29.18 4.89
C SER A 323 21.84 29.00 5.41
N THR A 324 21.46 27.80 5.86
CA THR A 324 20.10 27.56 6.39
C THR A 324 19.77 28.40 7.63
N PRO A 325 20.59 28.42 8.71
CA PRO A 325 20.31 29.31 9.84
C PRO A 325 20.45 30.79 9.50
N ALA A 326 21.34 31.19 8.57
CA ALA A 326 21.46 32.59 8.14
C ALA A 326 20.23 33.06 7.34
N ILE A 327 19.72 32.24 6.42
CA ILE A 327 18.49 32.52 5.65
C ILE A 327 17.29 32.67 6.60
N ASN A 328 17.18 31.81 7.62
CA ASN A 328 16.11 31.91 8.62
C ASN A 328 16.16 33.20 9.46
N GLU A 329 17.30 33.87 9.50
CA GLU A 329 17.52 35.15 10.18
C GLU A 329 17.60 36.32 9.20
N GLU A 330 17.27 36.09 7.93
CA GLU A 330 17.29 37.08 6.85
C GLU A 330 18.68 37.72 6.64
N LEU A 331 19.75 36.95 6.89
CA LEU A 331 21.14 37.41 6.75
C LEU A 331 21.78 36.87 5.47
N SER A 332 22.20 37.79 4.60
CA SER A 332 23.07 37.49 3.46
C SER A 332 24.49 37.16 3.92
N PRO A 333 25.28 36.45 3.09
CA PRO A 333 26.67 36.11 3.42
C PRO A 333 27.53 37.32 3.84
N SER A 334 27.35 38.47 3.20
CA SER A 334 28.12 39.71 3.46
C SER A 334 27.73 40.41 4.76
N GLU A 335 26.57 40.09 5.33
CA GLU A 335 26.07 40.67 6.59
C GLU A 335 26.52 39.87 7.82
N LEU A 336 27.12 38.69 7.62
CA LEU A 336 27.57 37.85 8.72
C LEU A 336 28.88 38.38 9.33
N ALA A 337 28.83 38.73 10.63
CA ALA A 337 30.01 39.09 11.42
C ALA A 337 30.60 37.87 12.15
N PRO A 338 31.89 37.88 12.53
CA PRO A 338 32.53 36.81 13.32
C PRO A 338 31.73 36.41 14.58
N GLU A 339 31.08 37.38 15.21
CA GLU A 339 30.29 37.19 16.43
C GLU A 339 29.04 36.34 16.22
N TRP A 340 28.44 36.41 15.04
CA TRP A 340 27.33 35.53 14.68
C TRP A 340 27.79 34.07 14.61
N PHE A 341 28.93 33.81 13.96
CA PHE A 341 29.50 32.45 13.88
C PHE A 341 29.86 31.91 15.26
N LYS A 342 30.50 32.73 16.10
CA LYS A 342 30.83 32.36 17.49
C LYS A 342 29.58 32.01 18.31
N GLY A 343 28.52 32.82 18.20
CA GLY A 343 27.23 32.57 18.83
C GLY A 343 26.60 31.25 18.37
N LYS A 344 26.57 30.99 17.05
CA LYS A 344 26.05 29.73 16.51
C LYS A 344 26.86 28.52 16.96
N ILE A 345 28.20 28.61 16.95
CA ILE A 345 29.07 27.51 17.38
C ILE A 345 28.83 27.14 18.85
N ALA A 346 28.56 28.13 19.73
CA ALA A 346 28.29 27.89 21.14
C ALA A 346 26.99 27.11 21.39
N THR A 347 25.99 27.25 20.51
CA THR A 347 24.68 26.58 20.63
C THR A 347 24.64 25.20 19.98
N LEU A 348 25.60 24.86 19.12
CA LEU A 348 25.62 23.60 18.38
C LEU A 348 26.49 22.54 19.08
N SER A 349 26.04 21.28 19.03
CA SER A 349 26.78 20.14 19.58
C SER A 349 27.03 19.04 18.53
N GLY A 350 28.01 18.17 18.81
CA GLY A 350 28.27 16.95 18.05
C GLY A 350 28.44 17.14 16.54
N ALA A 351 27.69 16.36 15.76
CA ALA A 351 27.78 16.34 14.30
C ALA A 351 27.37 17.68 13.65
N LYS A 352 26.36 18.36 14.20
CA LYS A 352 25.92 19.67 13.69
C LYS A 352 27.01 20.73 13.83
N ARG A 353 27.69 20.77 14.98
CA ARG A 353 28.84 21.66 15.21
C ARG A 353 29.98 21.38 14.22
N ARG A 354 30.30 20.10 13.96
CA ARG A 354 31.34 19.74 12.97
C ARG A 354 30.98 20.17 11.54
N ALA A 355 29.73 19.95 11.12
CA ALA A 355 29.27 20.38 9.80
C ALA A 355 29.32 21.91 9.66
N PHE A 356 28.89 22.64 10.69
CA PHE A 356 28.95 24.10 10.75
C PHE A 356 30.39 24.62 10.66
N LEU A 357 31.31 24.09 11.48
CA LEU A 357 32.74 24.46 11.42
C LEU A 357 33.35 24.14 10.05
N SER A 358 33.02 22.99 9.46
CA SER A 358 33.48 22.65 8.11
C SER A 358 33.00 23.63 7.05
N ALA A 359 31.79 24.17 7.21
CA ALA A 359 31.24 25.17 6.32
C ALA A 359 31.93 26.53 6.53
N CYS A 360 32.21 26.93 7.77
CA CYS A 360 33.00 28.14 8.06
C CYS A 360 34.36 28.11 7.38
N TYR A 361 35.09 27.00 7.49
CA TYR A 361 36.38 26.85 6.81
C TYR A 361 36.26 26.90 5.28
N LEU A 362 35.17 26.35 4.73
CA LEU A 362 34.93 26.43 3.29
C LEU A 362 34.66 27.89 2.87
N ILE A 363 33.91 28.66 3.65
CA ILE A 363 33.66 30.09 3.39
C ILE A 363 34.96 30.88 3.41
N ASP A 364 35.82 30.67 4.42
CA ASP A 364 37.12 31.37 4.49
C ASP A 364 38.06 30.96 3.35
N GLU A 365 38.08 29.68 2.98
CA GLU A 365 38.86 29.19 1.83
C GLU A 365 38.33 29.77 0.50
N LEU A 366 37.00 29.84 0.32
CA LEU A 366 36.38 30.46 -0.85
C LEU A 366 36.69 31.95 -0.94
N ARG A 367 36.57 32.68 0.16
CA ARG A 367 36.91 34.10 0.25
C ARG A 367 38.38 34.35 -0.09
N ALA A 368 39.28 33.46 0.30
CA ALA A 368 40.71 33.59 0.01
C ALA A 368 41.06 33.37 -1.48
N VAL A 369 40.29 32.55 -2.19
CA VAL A 369 40.54 32.24 -3.62
C VAL A 369 39.70 33.08 -4.59
N SER A 370 38.65 33.75 -4.11
CA SER A 370 37.69 34.52 -4.91
C SER A 370 37.86 36.02 -4.65
N VAL A 371 39.02 36.57 -5.03
CA VAL A 371 39.42 37.95 -4.72
C VAL A 371 38.53 38.99 -5.43
N ASP A 372 37.98 38.65 -6.59
CA ASP A 372 37.11 39.54 -7.37
C ASP A 372 35.66 39.56 -6.85
N GLU A 373 35.25 38.55 -6.08
CA GLU A 373 33.90 38.40 -5.53
C GLU A 373 33.82 38.60 -4.00
N LEU A 374 34.75 39.34 -3.39
CA LEU A 374 34.79 39.56 -1.94
C LEU A 374 33.48 40.14 -1.37
N HIS A 375 32.71 40.87 -2.18
CA HIS A 375 31.40 41.42 -1.80
C HIS A 375 30.34 40.34 -1.50
N LEU A 376 30.56 39.08 -1.89
CA LEU A 376 29.68 37.94 -1.61
C LEU A 376 30.01 37.24 -0.29
N PHE A 377 31.00 37.70 0.46
CA PHE A 377 31.50 37.01 1.65
C PHE A 377 31.50 37.92 2.88
N PRO A 378 31.54 37.33 4.10
CA PRO A 378 31.79 38.08 5.32
C PRO A 378 33.03 38.97 5.18
N PRO A 379 32.94 40.29 5.42
CA PRO A 379 34.05 41.22 5.24
C PRO A 379 35.30 40.82 6.04
N GLU A 380 35.10 40.32 7.26
CA GLU A 380 36.17 39.89 8.18
C GLU A 380 36.44 38.38 8.13
N GLY A 381 35.78 37.65 7.23
CA GLY A 381 35.75 36.19 7.24
C GLY A 381 34.89 35.66 8.41
N THR A 382 34.99 34.36 8.69
CA THR A 382 34.15 33.74 9.73
C THR A 382 34.72 33.86 11.15
N GLY A 383 35.97 34.28 11.29
CA GLY A 383 36.69 34.30 12.57
C GLY A 383 37.03 32.92 13.15
N VAL A 384 36.69 31.83 12.44
CA VAL A 384 36.90 30.45 12.90
C VAL A 384 38.25 29.92 12.41
N GLN A 385 39.19 29.72 13.34
CA GLN A 385 40.50 29.14 13.01
C GLN A 385 40.51 27.61 13.16
N ARG A 386 41.10 26.91 12.20
CA ARG A 386 41.39 25.48 12.36
C ARG A 386 42.42 25.31 13.47
N GLN A 387 42.00 24.78 14.62
CA GLN A 387 42.93 24.29 15.63
C GLN A 387 43.69 23.08 15.06
N ARG A 388 44.86 23.33 14.47
CA ARG A 388 45.83 22.26 14.22
C ARG A 388 46.35 21.84 15.59
N LYS A 389 45.94 20.65 16.09
CA LYS A 389 46.69 20.00 17.17
C LYS A 389 48.12 19.85 16.65
N ARG A 390 49.05 20.67 17.17
CA ARG A 390 50.48 20.34 17.10
C ARG A 390 50.59 18.97 17.74
N GLN A 391 50.88 17.95 16.94
CA GLN A 391 51.48 16.73 17.48
C GLN A 391 52.78 17.20 18.13
N GLN A 392 52.80 17.23 19.47
CA GLN A 392 54.05 17.29 20.21
C GLN A 392 54.83 16.04 19.78
N GLN A 393 55.84 16.24 18.94
CA GLN A 393 56.96 15.32 18.82
C GLN A 393 57.89 15.62 20.00
N GLY A 394 58.23 14.59 20.77
CA GLY A 394 59.20 14.65 21.88
C GLY A 394 58.53 14.58 23.24
#